data_AF-A0A0G3XH54-F1
#
_entry.id   AF-A0A0G3XH54-F1
#
_cell.length_a   1.000
_cell.length_b   1.000
_cell.length_c   1.000
_cell.angle_alpha   90.00
_cell.angle_beta   90.00
_cell.angle_gamma   90.00
#
_symmetry.space_group_name_H-M   'P 1'
#
loop_
_entity.id
_entity.type
_entity.pdbx_description
1 polymer ?
#
loop_
_entity_poly.entity_id
_entity_poly.type
_entity_poly.pdbx_seq_one_letter_code
_entity_poly.pdbx_strand_id
1 'polypeptide(L)' 'MTQFGKIKSYDSSMGTGSITPEAGGDALRFKKADLQQEGQVPKVDQRFSYETSEVDGGRKSAVNLQHQQG' A
#
# COMPACT_ATOMS: atom_id res chain seq x y z
N MET A 1 -13.80 -0.90 -3.68
CA MET A 1 -13.62 -2.35 -3.39
C MET A 1 -12.28 -2.49 -2.70
N THR A 2 -12.26 -3.03 -1.50
CA THR A 2 -11.01 -3.23 -0.74
C THR A 2 -10.25 -4.41 -1.32
N GLN A 3 -8.98 -4.18 -1.68
CA GLN A 3 -8.04 -5.19 -2.13
C GLN A 3 -7.07 -5.53 -1.00
N PHE A 4 -6.44 -6.70 -1.10
CA PHE A 4 -5.43 -7.15 -0.14
C PHE A 4 -4.10 -7.33 -0.84
N GLY A 5 -3.03 -6.98 -0.15
CA GLY A 5 -1.69 -7.05 -0.67
C GLY A 5 -0.66 -7.13 0.43
N LYS A 6 0.56 -7.47 0.05
CA LYS A 6 1.71 -7.51 0.94
C LYS A 6 2.70 -6.42 0.59
N ILE A 7 3.26 -5.78 1.60
CA ILE A 7 4.29 -4.76 1.41
C ILE A 7 5.52 -5.42 0.76
N LYS A 8 5.90 -4.89 -0.41
CA LYS A 8 7.10 -5.30 -1.13
C LYS A 8 8.33 -4.56 -0.64
N SER A 9 8.18 -3.26 -0.41
CA SER A 9 9.23 -2.37 0.12
C SER A 9 8.62 -1.09 0.66
N TYR A 10 9.28 -0.48 1.63
CA TYR A 10 8.89 0.83 2.17
C TYR A 10 10.14 1.66 2.44
N ASP A 11 10.18 2.86 1.86
CA ASP A 11 11.20 3.86 2.13
C ASP A 11 10.61 4.89 3.10
N SER A 12 11.04 4.82 4.37
CA SER A 12 10.63 5.75 5.41
C SER A 12 11.20 7.15 5.25
N SER A 13 12.32 7.29 4.53
CA SER A 13 12.95 8.59 4.26
C SER A 13 12.15 9.38 3.22
N MET A 14 11.66 8.71 2.18
CA MET A 14 10.77 9.29 1.18
C MET A 14 9.29 9.29 1.61
N GLY A 15 8.94 8.46 2.61
CA GLY A 15 7.55 8.25 3.01
C GLY A 15 6.73 7.60 1.90
N THR A 16 7.34 6.70 1.12
CA THR A 16 6.66 6.00 0.03
C THR A 16 6.99 4.51 0.06
N GLY A 17 6.07 3.67 -0.35
CA GLY A 17 6.28 2.23 -0.44
C GLY A 17 5.60 1.62 -1.65
N SER A 18 5.75 0.31 -1.76
CA SER A 18 5.11 -0.51 -2.79
C SER A 18 4.43 -1.71 -2.16
N ILE A 19 3.21 -2.00 -2.59
CA ILE A 19 2.39 -3.13 -2.15
C ILE A 19 2.11 -4.04 -3.35
N THR A 20 2.33 -5.33 -3.20
CA THR A 20 2.02 -6.33 -4.21
C THR A 20 0.60 -6.86 -3.97
N PRO A 21 -0.32 -6.76 -4.95
CA PRO A 21 -1.67 -7.32 -4.84
C PRO A 21 -1.62 -8.85 -4.66
N GLU A 22 -2.39 -9.39 -3.71
CA GLU A 22 -2.52 -10.85 -3.55
C GLU A 22 -3.32 -11.49 -4.69
N ALA A 23 -4.21 -10.71 -5.33
CA ALA A 23 -4.95 -11.15 -6.52
C ALA A 23 -4.05 -11.29 -7.77
N GLY A 24 -2.77 -10.92 -7.68
CA GLY A 24 -1.85 -10.86 -8.81
C GLY A 24 -1.83 -9.51 -9.51
N GLY A 25 -0.78 -9.26 -10.30
CA GLY A 25 -0.53 -8.01 -11.01
C GLY A 25 0.73 -7.27 -10.51
N ASP A 26 0.91 -6.04 -10.99
CA ASP A 26 2.05 -5.20 -10.64
C ASP A 26 1.94 -4.60 -9.24
N ALA A 27 3.11 -4.35 -8.64
CA ALA A 27 3.18 -3.67 -7.36
C ALA A 27 2.71 -2.22 -7.49
N LEU A 28 1.75 -1.83 -6.65
CA LEU A 28 1.20 -0.49 -6.60
C LEU A 28 2.00 0.36 -5.63
N ARG A 29 2.26 1.61 -5.99
CA ARG A 29 2.88 2.57 -5.07
C ARG A 29 1.85 3.12 -4.10
N PHE A 30 2.28 3.38 -2.88
CA PHE A 30 1.50 4.07 -1.86
C PHE A 30 2.36 5.11 -1.14
N LYS A 31 1.74 6.12 -0.53
CA LYS A 31 2.44 7.11 0.29
C LYS A 31 2.18 6.83 1.77
N LYS A 32 3.05 7.34 2.64
CA LYS A 32 2.86 7.28 4.09
C LYS A 32 1.54 7.94 4.51
N ALA A 33 1.13 8.99 3.82
CA ALA A 33 -0.15 9.67 4.06
C ALA A 33 -1.38 8.78 3.82
N ASP A 34 -1.24 7.73 3.00
CA ASP A 34 -2.32 6.79 2.74
C ASP A 34 -2.45 5.72 3.84
N LEU A 35 -1.43 5.58 4.71
CA LEU A 35 -1.47 4.67 5.85
C LEU A 35 -2.41 5.24 6.91
N GLN A 36 -3.46 4.51 7.24
CA GLN A 36 -4.43 4.92 8.25
C GLN A 36 -3.89 4.79 9.68
N GLN A 37 -2.84 4.00 9.89
CA GLN A 37 -2.15 3.92 11.19
C GLN A 37 -1.01 4.93 11.27
N GLU A 38 -1.20 5.95 12.10
CA GLU A 38 -0.16 6.91 12.43
C GLU A 38 1.01 6.23 13.17
N GLY A 39 2.24 6.59 12.81
CA GLY A 39 3.46 6.11 13.47
C GLY A 39 3.88 4.68 13.10
N GLN A 40 3.08 3.93 12.33
CA GLN A 40 3.48 2.59 11.90
C GLN A 40 4.32 2.65 10.62
N VAL A 41 5.52 2.08 10.70
CA VAL A 41 6.38 1.83 9.54
C VAL A 41 5.98 0.47 8.95
N PRO A 42 5.36 0.40 7.76
CA PRO A 42 5.03 -0.87 7.13
C PRO A 42 6.31 -1.64 6.83
N LYS A 43 6.32 -2.92 7.19
CA LYS A 43 7.42 -3.84 6.98
C LYS A 43 7.11 -4.74 5.80
N VAL A 44 8.16 -5.20 5.12
CA VAL A 44 8.06 -6.18 4.04
C VAL A 44 7.29 -7.42 4.53
N ASP A 45 6.51 -8.02 3.63
CA ASP A 45 5.64 -9.18 3.85
C ASP A 45 4.43 -8.96 4.78
N GLN A 46 4.27 -7.78 5.40
CA GLN A 46 3.05 -7.46 6.12
C GLN A 46 1.87 -7.31 5.18
N ARG A 47 0.72 -7.85 5.60
CA ARG A 47 -0.53 -7.79 4.85
C ARG A 47 -1.32 -6.53 5.19
N PHE A 48 -1.69 -5.79 4.17
CA PHE A 48 -2.52 -4.60 4.28
C PHE A 48 -3.73 -4.72 3.35
N SER A 49 -4.86 -4.21 3.82
CA SER A 49 -6.01 -3.91 2.97
C SER A 49 -5.84 -2.50 2.42
N TYR A 50 -6.16 -2.29 1.14
CA TYR A 50 -6.02 -1.01 0.47
C TYR A 50 -7.10 -0.84 -0.59
N GLU A 51 -7.24 0.38 -1.10
CA GLU A 51 -8.06 0.68 -2.26
C GLU A 51 -7.17 1.15 -3.41
N THR A 52 -7.57 0.91 -4.65
CA THR A 52 -6.89 1.52 -5.80
C THR A 52 -7.55 2.83 -6.16
N SER A 53 -6.77 3.88 -6.25
CA SER A 53 -7.18 5.14 -6.86
C SER A 53 -6.41 5.34 -8.16
N GLU A 54 -7.10 5.79 -9.21
CA GLU A 54 -6.45 6.25 -10.44
C GLU A 54 -5.89 7.65 -10.19
N VAL A 55 -4.58 7.79 -10.32
CA VAL A 55 -3.90 9.08 -10.36
C VAL A 55 -3.69 9.48 -11.82
N ASP A 56 -3.71 10.80 -12.08
CA ASP A 56 -3.62 11.41 -13.41
C ASP A 56 -2.71 10.63 -14.38
N GLY A 57 -3.29 10.22 -15.52
CA GLY A 57 -2.59 9.45 -16.55
C GLY A 57 -2.73 7.92 -16.45
N GLY A 58 -3.74 7.41 -15.74
CA GLY A 58 -4.11 5.98 -15.76
C GLY A 58 -3.23 5.09 -14.88
N ARG A 59 -2.38 5.66 -14.03
CA ARG A 59 -1.61 4.90 -13.06
C ARG A 59 -2.46 4.63 -11.83
N LYS A 60 -2.48 3.38 -11.37
CA LYS A 60 -3.15 3.01 -10.12
C LYS A 60 -2.16 3.18 -8.97
N SER A 61 -2.65 3.77 -7.88
CA SER A 61 -1.93 3.85 -6.61
C SER A 61 -2.77 3.21 -5.52
N ALA A 62 -2.10 2.60 -4.55
CA ALA A 62 -2.76 2.07 -3.36
C ALA A 62 -2.97 3.21 -2.35
N VAL A 63 -4.23 3.40 -1.94
CA VAL A 63 -4.68 4.41 -0.98
C VAL A 63 -5.42 3.73 0.17
N ASN A 64 -5.67 4.47 1.26
CA ASN A 64 -6.40 3.98 2.44
C ASN A 64 -5.84 2.64 2.98
N LEU A 65 -4.52 2.54 3.13
CA LEU A 65 -3.87 1.34 3.62
C LEU A 65 -4.19 1.11 5.10
N GLN A 66 -4.78 -0.04 5.41
CA GLN A 66 -5.06 -0.49 6.76
C GLN A 66 -4.36 -1.80 7.03
N HIS A 67 -3.61 -1.86 8.13
CA HIS A 67 -2.92 -3.07 8.53
C HIS A 67 -3.95 -4.11 8.97
N GLN A 68 -3.90 -5.29 8.36
CA GLN A 68 -4.73 -6.41 8.78
C GLN A 68 -3.94 -7.21 9.82
N GLN A 69 -4.13 -6.86 11.10
CA GLN A 69 -3.67 -7.70 12.21
C GLN A 69 -4.62 -8.91 12.28
N GLY A 70 -4.13 -10.06 11.85
CA GLY A 70 -4.77 -11.36 12.10
C GLY A 70 -4.50 -11.83 13.51
#